data_AF-A0A7W0MRH1-F1
#
_entry.id   AF-A0A7W0MRH1-F1
#
_cell.length_a   1.000
_cell.length_b   1.000
_cell.length_c   1.000
_cell.angle_alpha   90.00
_cell.angle_beta   90.00
_cell.angle_gamma   90.00
#
_symmetry.space_group_name_H-M   'P 1'
#
loop_
_entity.id
_entity.type
_entity.pdbx_description
1 polymer ?
#
loop_
_entity_poly.entity_id
_entity_poly.type
_entity_poly.pdbx_seq_one_letter_code
_entity_poly.pdbx_strand_id
1 'polypeptide(L)'
;MASTYPVTISANAEAAQTGARAARAAASRSGASRYTKWAIALFFVVLFVPGSFYVGVRMTPFRLYLILMALPMVLRFRADPTVRITLVDVLVFLAIAWRSLALLVNHQASEILNAGASFIELFFAYLLGRVFVRSAEDYRFFFRCFLVLLVALLPFALLELVTYTRVLRRVFGIFLAQPVEVISGPAIRFGLMRVQASFDHAVLFGLICSIGFANLFYIYHGKFFRRMSYTGFAGFMTLLAISSSSMLALVIQVGLIGYEIVLRRLWAKWFLLGGAVIFFLLSFEIIFSMSIGDYIATELALNQAGAETRLDQIYYGLKEVYRYPVFGIGLNTPALPFWRSDIFDNFWLYTAVRFGLPSLGFIAGAFGLHFLYIVFQRSDDVDYAMLRRGYAIALAATIVLIGSIPLWGSALVFVMAYFGAGAWFYDRPRSALDGRLAAPPRERGRPA
;
A
#
# COMPACT_ATOMS: atom_id res chain seq x y z
N MET A 1 74.43 17.34 8.27
CA MET A 1 73.81 16.39 7.33
C MET A 1 72.31 16.42 7.56
N ALA A 2 71.54 16.63 6.49
CA ALA A 2 70.19 17.17 6.49
C ALA A 2 69.09 16.15 6.87
N SER A 3 68.01 16.71 7.42
CA SER A 3 66.78 16.09 7.90
C SER A 3 65.70 16.06 6.81
N THR A 4 64.94 14.96 6.69
CA THR A 4 63.75 14.84 5.83
C THR A 4 62.67 13.96 6.45
N TYR A 5 61.50 14.54 6.73
CA TYR A 5 60.16 13.94 6.66
C TYR A 5 59.18 15.08 6.33
N PRO A 6 58.39 14.99 5.23
CA PRO A 6 56.95 14.69 5.39
C PRO A 6 56.28 14.05 4.14
N VAL A 7 55.53 12.95 4.29
CA VAL A 7 54.65 12.44 3.20
C VAL A 7 53.26 11.97 3.69
N THR A 8 53.03 11.76 4.99
CA THR A 8 51.79 11.13 5.49
C THR A 8 50.59 12.05 5.72
N ILE A 9 50.74 13.37 5.62
CA ILE A 9 49.65 14.33 5.91
C ILE A 9 48.73 14.57 4.69
N SER A 10 49.26 14.50 3.46
CA SER A 10 48.48 14.84 2.25
C SER A 10 47.42 13.78 1.89
N ALA A 11 47.73 12.48 2.04
CA ALA A 11 46.81 11.40 1.69
C ALA A 11 45.55 11.36 2.59
N ASN A 12 45.70 11.69 3.88
CA ASN A 12 44.57 11.77 4.81
C ASN A 12 43.69 13.00 4.54
N ALA A 13 44.28 14.11 4.09
CA ALA A 13 43.55 15.31 3.69
C ALA A 13 42.75 15.10 2.39
N GLU A 14 43.32 14.40 1.40
CA GLU A 14 42.60 14.03 0.18
C GLU A 14 41.47 13.03 0.45
N ALA A 15 41.69 12.00 1.28
CA ALA A 15 40.64 11.06 1.66
C ALA A 15 39.49 11.76 2.41
N ALA A 16 39.81 12.70 3.31
CA ALA A 16 38.82 13.50 4.04
C ALA A 16 38.06 14.47 3.11
N GLN A 17 38.74 15.11 2.15
CA GLN A 17 38.09 15.98 1.15
C GLN A 17 37.22 15.19 0.16
N THR A 18 37.63 13.97 -0.19
CA THR A 18 36.86 13.07 -1.06
C THR A 18 35.62 12.56 -0.34
N GLY A 19 35.74 12.20 0.94
CA GLY A 19 34.61 11.86 1.81
C GLY A 19 33.66 13.04 2.03
N ALA A 20 34.18 14.25 2.23
CA ALA A 20 33.37 15.47 2.36
C ALA A 20 32.67 15.88 1.06
N ARG A 21 33.31 15.67 -0.11
CA ARG A 21 32.68 15.85 -1.43
C ARG A 21 31.62 14.81 -1.72
N ALA A 22 31.84 13.54 -1.37
CA ALA A 22 30.85 12.48 -1.48
C ALA A 22 29.65 12.72 -0.56
N ALA A 23 29.89 13.17 0.68
CA ALA A 23 28.86 13.57 1.63
C ALA A 23 28.08 14.83 1.14
N ARG A 24 28.77 15.82 0.56
CA ARG A 24 28.12 16.99 -0.07
C ARG A 24 27.33 16.63 -1.33
N ALA A 25 27.80 15.69 -2.14
CA ALA A 25 27.07 15.20 -3.31
C ALA A 25 25.85 14.32 -2.93
N ALA A 26 25.96 13.57 -1.83
CA ALA A 26 24.83 12.87 -1.23
C ALA A 26 23.82 13.85 -0.59
N ALA A 27 24.30 14.92 0.05
CA ALA A 27 23.48 15.98 0.62
C ALA A 27 22.82 16.86 -0.46
N SER A 28 23.49 17.14 -1.59
CA SER A 28 22.90 17.89 -2.71
C SER A 28 21.87 17.05 -3.49
N ARG A 29 21.92 15.71 -3.36
CA ARG A 29 20.90 14.77 -3.85
C ARG A 29 19.76 14.53 -2.85
N SER A 30 19.82 15.10 -1.65
CA SER A 30 18.80 14.86 -0.59
C SER A 30 17.46 15.54 -0.86
N GLY A 31 17.45 16.56 -1.72
CA GLY A 31 16.24 17.22 -2.20
C GLY A 31 15.57 16.44 -3.33
N ALA A 32 14.29 16.11 -3.15
CA ALA A 32 13.52 15.46 -4.21
C ALA A 32 13.54 16.34 -5.47
N SER A 33 13.98 15.78 -6.62
CA SER A 33 14.08 16.53 -7.88
C SER A 33 12.74 17.16 -8.24
N ARG A 34 12.75 18.32 -8.91
CA ARG A 34 11.51 19.00 -9.34
C ARG A 34 10.60 18.04 -10.12
N TYR A 35 11.19 17.22 -10.99
CA TYR A 35 10.48 16.19 -11.75
C TYR A 35 9.83 15.12 -10.85
N THR A 36 10.53 14.62 -9.82
CA THR A 36 9.98 13.69 -8.83
C THR A 36 8.75 14.27 -8.14
N LYS A 37 8.84 15.52 -7.67
CA LYS A 37 7.73 16.20 -7.00
C LYS A 37 6.52 16.35 -7.93
N TRP A 38 6.75 16.69 -9.20
CA TRP A 38 5.69 16.77 -10.21
C TRP A 38 5.03 15.43 -10.49
N ALA A 39 5.80 14.36 -10.68
CA ALA A 39 5.28 13.02 -10.90
C ALA A 39 4.37 12.57 -9.75
N ILE A 40 4.86 12.68 -8.51
CA ILE A 40 4.08 12.31 -7.33
C ILE A 40 2.82 13.19 -7.21
N ALA A 41 2.93 14.51 -7.36
CA ALA A 41 1.77 15.41 -7.24
C ALA A 41 0.70 15.12 -8.31
N LEU A 42 1.11 14.94 -9.57
CA LEU A 42 0.20 14.65 -10.67
C LEU A 42 -0.52 13.31 -10.46
N PHE A 43 0.15 12.30 -9.91
CA PHE A 43 -0.49 11.04 -9.51
C PHE A 43 -1.68 11.26 -8.57
N PHE A 44 -1.51 12.10 -7.53
CA PHE A 44 -2.62 12.40 -6.62
C PHE A 44 -3.73 13.22 -7.27
N VAL A 45 -3.39 14.12 -8.20
CA VAL A 45 -4.39 14.87 -9.00
C VAL A 45 -5.24 13.92 -9.84
N VAL A 46 -4.65 12.93 -10.51
CA VAL A 46 -5.43 11.99 -11.33
C VAL A 46 -6.25 11.00 -10.51
N LEU A 47 -5.91 10.76 -9.23
CA LEU A 47 -6.76 9.99 -8.30
C LEU A 47 -7.96 10.80 -7.77
N PHE A 48 -7.88 12.13 -7.79
CA PHE A 48 -9.00 13.00 -7.42
C PHE A 48 -10.12 12.98 -8.46
N VAL A 49 -9.80 12.75 -9.74
CA VAL A 49 -10.76 12.83 -10.86
C VAL A 49 -11.46 11.47 -11.07
N PRO A 50 -12.75 11.32 -10.73
CA PRO A 50 -13.50 10.09 -10.99
C PRO A 50 -13.99 10.03 -12.45
N GLY A 51 -14.15 8.80 -12.94
CA GLY A 51 -14.76 8.51 -14.24
C GLY A 51 -13.78 8.05 -15.31
N SER A 52 -14.31 7.88 -16.51
CA SER A 52 -13.56 7.42 -17.67
C SER A 52 -14.01 8.12 -18.95
N PHE A 53 -13.17 8.08 -19.97
CA PHE A 53 -13.46 8.53 -21.32
C PHE A 53 -13.04 7.44 -22.30
N TYR A 54 -13.42 7.54 -23.57
CA TYR A 54 -13.13 6.53 -24.58
C TYR A 54 -12.17 7.09 -25.63
N VAL A 55 -11.05 6.40 -25.86
CA VAL A 55 -10.11 6.65 -26.96
C VAL A 55 -9.78 5.30 -27.60
N GLY A 56 -10.74 4.77 -28.37
CA GLY A 56 -10.74 3.38 -28.85
C GLY A 56 -11.01 2.35 -27.75
N VAL A 57 -10.45 2.57 -26.56
CA VAL A 57 -10.64 1.79 -25.33
C VAL A 57 -11.07 2.70 -24.19
N ARG A 58 -11.73 2.12 -23.18
CA ARG A 58 -12.03 2.82 -21.93
C ARG A 58 -10.73 3.27 -21.29
N MET A 59 -10.63 4.55 -20.95
CA MET A 59 -9.46 5.18 -20.36
C MET A 59 -9.88 5.94 -19.11
N THR A 60 -9.12 5.80 -18.03
CA THR A 60 -9.28 6.64 -16.83
C THR A 60 -8.16 7.67 -16.78
N PRO A 61 -8.34 8.80 -16.07
CA PRO A 61 -7.27 9.79 -15.90
C PRO A 61 -5.98 9.18 -15.34
N PHE A 62 -6.09 8.27 -14.36
CA PHE A 62 -4.93 7.59 -13.79
C PHE A 62 -4.29 6.59 -14.77
N ARG A 63 -5.07 5.89 -15.61
CA ARG A 63 -4.53 4.98 -16.63
C ARG A 63 -3.74 5.75 -17.68
N LEU A 64 -4.28 6.86 -18.17
CA LEU A 64 -3.57 7.73 -19.11
C LEU A 64 -2.25 8.22 -18.51
N TYR A 65 -2.28 8.69 -17.26
CA TYR A 65 -1.07 9.11 -16.55
C TYR A 65 -0.03 7.99 -16.46
N LEU A 66 -0.43 6.77 -16.10
CA LEU A 66 0.49 5.63 -16.00
C LEU A 66 1.09 5.23 -17.36
N ILE A 67 0.32 5.31 -18.45
CA ILE A 67 0.81 5.11 -19.82
C ILE A 67 1.87 6.15 -20.17
N LEU A 68 1.57 7.43 -19.95
CA LEU A 68 2.49 8.52 -20.28
C LEU A 68 3.78 8.46 -19.44
N MET A 69 3.67 8.03 -18.19
CA MET A 69 4.81 7.91 -17.28
C MET A 69 5.55 6.57 -17.39
N ALA A 70 5.03 5.58 -18.13
CA ALA A 70 5.62 4.25 -18.25
C ALA A 70 7.09 4.31 -18.71
N LEU A 71 7.35 4.99 -19.83
CA LEU A 71 8.71 5.11 -20.37
C LEU A 71 9.65 5.88 -19.40
N PRO A 72 9.28 7.07 -18.89
CA PRO A 72 10.11 7.75 -17.88
C PRO A 72 10.41 6.90 -16.64
N MET A 73 9.43 6.13 -16.16
CA MET A 73 9.61 5.26 -14.98
C MET A 73 10.58 4.11 -15.27
N VAL A 74 10.48 3.46 -16.43
CA VAL A 74 11.40 2.38 -16.83
C VAL A 74 12.82 2.91 -17.02
N LEU A 75 12.97 4.04 -17.71
CA LEU A 75 14.29 4.66 -17.92
C LEU A 75 14.93 5.02 -16.58
N ARG A 76 14.16 5.61 -15.66
CA ARG A 76 14.66 5.98 -14.34
C ARG A 76 14.93 4.77 -13.44
N PHE A 77 14.11 3.71 -13.51
CA PHE A 77 14.39 2.45 -12.81
C PHE A 77 15.72 1.85 -13.23
N ARG A 78 16.04 1.90 -14.54
CA ARG A 78 17.31 1.40 -15.09
C ARG A 78 18.49 2.32 -14.80
N ALA A 79 18.28 3.63 -14.80
CA ALA A 79 19.34 4.62 -14.65
C ALA A 79 19.74 4.89 -13.18
N ASP A 80 18.85 4.61 -12.21
CA ASP A 80 19.12 4.87 -10.80
C ASP A 80 19.91 3.71 -10.16
N PRO A 81 21.22 3.88 -9.86
CA PRO A 81 22.05 2.81 -9.31
C PRO A 81 21.67 2.42 -7.88
N THR A 82 20.80 3.19 -7.21
CA THR A 82 20.28 2.85 -5.88
C THR A 82 19.15 1.84 -5.96
N VAL A 83 18.51 1.69 -7.12
CA VAL A 83 17.39 0.77 -7.35
C VAL A 83 17.96 -0.60 -7.67
N ARG A 84 17.69 -1.59 -6.80
CA ARG A 84 18.06 -2.98 -7.03
C ARG A 84 16.82 -3.80 -7.35
N ILE A 85 16.92 -4.71 -8.31
CA ILE A 85 15.86 -5.69 -8.55
C ILE A 85 15.84 -6.63 -7.35
N THR A 86 14.77 -6.59 -6.59
CA THR A 86 14.53 -7.46 -5.44
C THR A 86 13.60 -8.60 -5.82
N LEU A 87 13.56 -9.66 -5.01
CA LEU A 87 12.60 -10.74 -5.20
C LEU A 87 11.14 -10.23 -5.10
N VAL A 88 10.88 -9.15 -4.34
CA VAL A 88 9.57 -8.50 -4.31
C VAL A 88 9.20 -7.95 -5.70
N ASP A 89 10.13 -7.27 -6.38
CA ASP A 89 9.89 -6.74 -7.73
C ASP A 89 9.54 -7.88 -8.71
N VAL A 90 10.25 -9.00 -8.62
CA VAL A 90 10.02 -10.19 -9.44
C VAL A 90 8.64 -10.80 -9.15
N LEU A 91 8.27 -10.98 -7.88
CA LEU A 91 6.99 -11.56 -7.50
C LEU A 91 5.82 -10.66 -7.91
N VAL A 92 5.95 -9.33 -7.79
CA VAL A 92 4.93 -8.38 -8.28
C VAL A 92 4.78 -8.50 -9.79
N PHE A 93 5.89 -8.51 -10.53
CA PHE A 93 5.85 -8.68 -11.99
C PHE A 93 5.19 -10.01 -12.38
N LEU A 94 5.60 -11.12 -11.76
CA LEU A 94 5.03 -12.44 -12.03
C LEU A 94 3.55 -12.51 -11.70
N ALA A 95 3.09 -11.92 -10.59
CA ALA A 95 1.68 -11.87 -10.23
C ALA A 95 0.84 -11.14 -11.30
N ILE A 96 1.31 -9.98 -11.76
CA ILE A 96 0.61 -9.15 -12.73
C ILE A 96 0.66 -9.79 -14.13
N ALA A 97 1.81 -10.32 -14.52
CA ALA A 97 1.97 -11.05 -15.78
C ALA A 97 1.09 -12.31 -15.81
N TRP A 98 1.04 -13.07 -14.71
CA TRP A 98 0.18 -14.25 -14.59
C TRP A 98 -1.30 -13.86 -14.66
N ARG A 99 -1.71 -12.77 -14.00
CA ARG A 99 -3.06 -12.23 -14.11
C ARG A 99 -3.43 -11.92 -15.57
N SER A 100 -2.56 -11.24 -16.30
CA SER A 100 -2.79 -10.96 -17.73
C SER A 100 -2.84 -12.24 -18.57
N LEU A 101 -1.96 -13.20 -18.31
CA LEU A 101 -1.97 -14.50 -18.98
C LEU A 101 -3.26 -15.28 -18.70
N ALA A 102 -3.71 -15.32 -17.45
CA ALA A 102 -4.94 -15.98 -17.04
C ALA A 102 -6.17 -15.41 -17.76
N LEU A 103 -6.22 -14.09 -17.97
CA LEU A 103 -7.26 -13.46 -18.78
C LEU A 103 -7.21 -13.92 -20.23
N LEU A 104 -6.02 -13.93 -20.84
CA LEU A 104 -5.84 -14.36 -22.23
C LEU A 104 -6.12 -15.85 -22.44
N VAL A 105 -5.83 -16.70 -21.47
CA VAL A 105 -6.15 -18.15 -21.54
C VAL A 105 -7.66 -18.37 -21.50
N ASN A 106 -8.37 -17.64 -20.64
CA ASN A 106 -9.81 -17.80 -20.49
C ASN A 106 -10.63 -17.15 -21.63
N HIS A 107 -10.14 -16.03 -22.19
CA HIS A 107 -10.92 -15.19 -23.11
C HIS A 107 -10.27 -14.95 -24.47
N GLN A 108 -9.02 -15.39 -24.67
CA GLN A 108 -8.29 -15.22 -25.92
C GLN A 108 -8.16 -13.74 -26.31
N ALA A 109 -8.30 -13.42 -27.60
CA ALA A 109 -8.09 -12.08 -28.14
C ALA A 109 -9.15 -11.05 -27.71
N SER A 110 -10.34 -11.48 -27.23
CA SER A 110 -11.41 -10.55 -26.85
C SER A 110 -11.02 -9.66 -25.67
N GLU A 111 -10.15 -10.16 -24.78
CA GLU A 111 -9.75 -9.48 -23.54
C GLU A 111 -8.31 -8.98 -23.56
N ILE A 112 -7.67 -8.91 -24.74
CA ILE A 112 -6.26 -8.46 -24.86
C ILE A 112 -6.05 -7.04 -24.34
N LEU A 113 -7.02 -6.15 -24.59
CA LEU A 113 -6.97 -4.76 -24.15
C LEU A 113 -7.16 -4.65 -22.64
N ASN A 114 -8.02 -5.47 -22.03
CA ASN A 114 -8.23 -5.48 -20.58
C ASN A 114 -7.06 -6.13 -19.83
N ALA A 115 -6.45 -7.17 -20.40
CA ALA A 115 -5.23 -7.78 -19.90
C ALA A 115 -4.05 -6.78 -19.91
N GLY A 116 -3.88 -6.04 -21.02
CA GLY A 116 -2.87 -4.99 -21.15
C GLY A 116 -3.13 -3.79 -20.24
N ALA A 117 -4.37 -3.32 -20.17
CA ALA A 117 -4.75 -2.22 -19.28
C ALA A 117 -4.53 -2.57 -17.81
N SER A 118 -4.93 -3.77 -17.38
CA SER A 118 -4.67 -4.26 -16.03
C SER A 118 -3.18 -4.35 -15.73
N PHE A 119 -2.37 -4.82 -16.69
CA PHE A 119 -0.92 -4.85 -16.53
C PHE A 119 -0.36 -3.45 -16.29
N ILE A 120 -0.74 -2.49 -17.13
CA ILE A 120 -0.28 -1.10 -17.05
C ILE A 120 -0.67 -0.49 -15.70
N GLU A 121 -1.93 -0.62 -15.31
CA GLU A 121 -2.46 -0.05 -14.08
C GLU A 121 -1.73 -0.58 -12.84
N LEU A 122 -1.44 -1.88 -12.79
CA LEU A 122 -0.84 -2.47 -11.60
C LEU A 122 0.68 -2.33 -11.58
N PHE A 123 1.35 -2.62 -12.69
CA PHE A 123 2.81 -2.65 -12.74
C PHE A 123 3.39 -1.25 -12.72
N PHE A 124 2.85 -0.32 -13.52
CA PHE A 124 3.36 1.04 -13.54
C PHE A 124 2.94 1.84 -12.31
N ALA A 125 1.82 1.51 -11.66
CA ALA A 125 1.54 2.07 -10.34
C ALA A 125 2.56 1.62 -9.30
N TYR A 126 2.89 0.33 -9.25
CA TYR A 126 3.98 -0.17 -8.42
C TYR A 126 5.31 0.55 -8.72
N LEU A 127 5.65 0.64 -10.01
CA LEU A 127 6.90 1.28 -10.46
C LEU A 127 6.96 2.77 -10.09
N LEU A 128 5.82 3.47 -10.10
CA LEU A 128 5.72 4.86 -9.69
C LEU A 128 6.25 5.06 -8.27
N GLY A 129 5.72 4.31 -7.31
CA GLY A 129 6.21 4.36 -5.93
C GLY A 129 7.66 3.94 -5.82
N ARG A 130 8.01 2.84 -6.51
CA ARG A 130 9.34 2.22 -6.50
C ARG A 130 10.47 3.15 -6.92
N VAL A 131 10.20 4.02 -7.90
CA VAL A 131 11.20 4.85 -8.59
C VAL A 131 11.19 6.30 -8.11
N PHE A 132 10.04 6.84 -7.71
CA PHE A 132 9.93 8.23 -7.29
C PHE A 132 10.04 8.42 -5.78
N VAL A 133 9.74 7.39 -4.97
CA VAL A 133 9.92 7.46 -3.51
C VAL A 133 11.20 6.73 -3.13
N ARG A 134 12.29 7.50 -2.96
CA ARG A 134 13.65 6.96 -2.74
C ARG A 134 14.29 7.44 -1.44
N SER A 135 13.69 8.41 -0.77
CA SER A 135 14.20 9.04 0.44
C SER A 135 13.11 9.38 1.43
N ALA A 136 13.53 9.74 2.64
CA ALA A 136 12.63 10.23 3.68
C ALA A 136 11.92 11.55 3.27
N GLU A 137 12.54 12.40 2.44
CA GLU A 137 11.88 13.60 1.89
C GLU A 137 10.80 13.22 0.89
N ASP A 138 11.10 12.32 -0.06
CA ASP A 138 10.12 11.86 -1.04
C ASP A 138 8.91 11.22 -0.35
N TYR A 139 9.17 10.39 0.66
CA TYR A 139 8.13 9.71 1.43
C TYR A 139 7.22 10.72 2.15
N ARG A 140 7.80 11.75 2.76
CA ARG A 140 7.03 12.86 3.34
C ARG A 140 6.28 13.66 2.30
N PHE A 141 6.86 13.88 1.13
CA PHE A 141 6.21 14.58 0.03
C PHE A 141 5.01 13.79 -0.49
N PHE A 142 5.14 12.48 -0.66
CA PHE A 142 4.04 11.57 -0.98
C PHE A 142 2.87 11.72 0.00
N PHE A 143 3.14 11.70 1.31
CA PHE A 143 2.09 11.88 2.32
C PHE A 143 1.57 13.32 2.45
N ARG A 144 2.34 14.33 2.05
CA ARG A 144 1.82 15.70 1.91
C ARG A 144 0.82 15.78 0.76
N CYS A 145 1.12 15.19 -0.40
CA CYS A 145 0.18 15.12 -1.51
C CYS A 145 -1.06 14.28 -1.15
N PHE A 146 -0.89 13.19 -0.41
CA PHE A 146 -2.01 12.42 0.16
C PHE A 146 -2.89 13.27 1.08
N LEU A 147 -2.31 14.05 1.99
CA LEU A 147 -3.07 14.97 2.84
C LEU A 147 -3.83 16.02 2.02
N VAL A 148 -3.19 16.60 1.00
CA VAL A 148 -3.84 17.55 0.09
C VAL A 148 -5.01 16.90 -0.64
N LEU A 149 -4.87 15.66 -1.11
CA LEU A 149 -5.96 14.89 -1.69
C LEU A 149 -7.12 14.75 -0.69
N LEU A 150 -6.85 14.35 0.55
CA LEU A 150 -7.91 14.21 1.57
C LEU A 150 -8.60 15.55 1.88
N VAL A 151 -7.84 16.64 1.99
CA VAL A 151 -8.39 17.99 2.18
C VAL A 151 -9.27 18.40 1.01
N ALA A 152 -8.84 18.12 -0.23
CA ALA A 152 -9.61 18.42 -1.43
C ALA A 152 -10.90 17.58 -1.53
N LEU A 153 -10.87 16.33 -1.05
CA LEU A 153 -12.05 15.46 -1.03
C LEU A 153 -13.02 15.78 0.11
N LEU A 154 -12.56 16.35 1.22
CA LEU A 154 -13.37 16.65 2.40
C LEU A 154 -14.71 17.37 2.10
N PRO A 155 -14.76 18.51 1.38
CA PRO A 155 -16.03 19.19 1.13
C PRO A 155 -17.03 18.30 0.38
N PHE A 156 -16.56 17.53 -0.61
CA PHE A 156 -17.41 16.59 -1.34
C PHE A 156 -17.83 15.40 -0.48
N ALA A 157 -16.95 14.91 0.39
CA ALA A 157 -17.23 13.84 1.33
C ALA A 157 -18.32 14.23 2.31
N LEU A 158 -18.26 15.44 2.88
CA LEU A 158 -19.29 15.94 3.79
C LEU A 158 -20.63 16.16 3.09
N LEU A 159 -20.61 16.72 1.86
CA LEU A 159 -21.83 16.86 1.07
C LEU A 159 -22.44 15.49 0.73
N GLU A 160 -21.62 14.53 0.32
CA GLU A 160 -22.08 13.17 0.02
C GLU A 160 -22.72 12.52 1.24
N LEU A 161 -22.06 12.62 2.40
CA LEU A 161 -22.53 12.07 3.68
C LEU A 161 -23.95 12.52 4.05
N VAL A 162 -24.26 13.81 3.87
CA VAL A 162 -25.52 14.42 4.37
C VAL A 162 -26.59 14.61 3.30
N THR A 163 -26.21 14.86 2.05
CA THR A 163 -27.17 15.14 0.97
C THR A 163 -27.60 13.89 0.21
N TYR A 164 -26.95 12.75 0.48
CA TYR A 164 -27.15 11.51 -0.26
C TYR A 164 -26.82 11.63 -1.76
N THR A 165 -26.03 12.64 -2.15
CA THR A 165 -25.63 12.87 -3.54
C THR A 165 -24.11 12.83 -3.69
N ARG A 166 -23.62 12.07 -4.67
CA ARG A 166 -22.19 12.01 -5.01
C ARG A 166 -21.80 13.24 -5.86
N VAL A 167 -21.73 14.40 -5.21
CA VAL A 167 -21.51 15.70 -5.84
C VAL A 167 -20.29 15.69 -6.78
N LEU A 168 -19.16 15.13 -6.32
CA LEU A 168 -17.93 15.07 -7.12
C LEU A 168 -18.13 14.31 -8.44
N ARG A 169 -18.80 13.14 -8.38
CA ARG A 169 -19.10 12.33 -9.58
C ARG A 169 -20.10 13.01 -10.50
N ARG A 170 -21.07 13.73 -9.96
CA ARG A 170 -22.02 14.52 -10.76
C ARG A 170 -21.32 15.65 -11.52
N VAL A 171 -20.40 16.37 -10.88
CA VAL A 171 -19.62 17.44 -11.52
C VAL A 171 -18.75 16.88 -12.64
N PHE A 172 -17.98 15.81 -12.38
CA PHE A 172 -17.16 15.19 -13.42
C PHE A 172 -17.97 14.41 -14.46
N GLY A 173 -19.19 14.00 -14.12
CA GLY A 173 -20.14 13.35 -15.01
C GLY A 173 -20.58 14.20 -16.21
N ILE A 174 -20.33 15.51 -16.18
CA ILE A 174 -20.57 16.42 -17.31
C ILE A 174 -19.62 16.12 -18.47
N PHE A 175 -18.39 15.69 -18.19
CA PHE A 175 -17.34 15.50 -19.20
C PHE A 175 -16.78 14.08 -19.26
N LEU A 176 -16.97 13.28 -18.21
CA LEU A 176 -16.45 11.92 -18.07
C LEU A 176 -17.59 10.95 -17.83
N ALA A 177 -17.54 9.79 -18.50
CA ALA A 177 -18.45 8.68 -18.24
C ALA A 177 -18.27 8.17 -16.80
N GLN A 178 -19.35 8.19 -16.03
CA GLN A 178 -19.41 7.64 -14.69
C GLN A 178 -20.03 6.22 -14.72
N PRO A 179 -19.63 5.32 -13.82
CA PRO A 179 -20.33 4.05 -13.62
C PRO A 179 -21.81 4.30 -13.29
N VAL A 180 -22.70 3.41 -13.74
CA VAL A 180 -24.13 3.50 -13.44
C VAL A 180 -24.35 3.48 -11.93
N GLU A 181 -25.02 4.51 -11.42
CA GLU A 181 -25.27 4.66 -9.99
C GLU A 181 -26.55 3.92 -9.59
N VAL A 182 -26.41 2.76 -8.94
CA VAL A 182 -27.53 2.15 -8.19
C VAL A 182 -27.37 2.54 -6.72
N ILE A 183 -28.17 3.51 -6.26
CA ILE A 183 -28.27 3.82 -4.83
C ILE A 183 -29.17 2.75 -4.20
N SER A 184 -28.58 1.65 -3.77
CA SER A 184 -29.26 0.56 -3.05
C SER A 184 -29.26 0.80 -1.54
N GLY A 185 -30.18 0.16 -0.79
CA GLY A 185 -30.25 0.23 0.68
C GLY A 185 -28.91 0.08 1.44
N PRO A 186 -27.95 -0.76 1.01
CA PRO A 186 -26.61 -0.86 1.61
C PRO A 186 -25.71 0.40 1.52
N ALA A 187 -26.13 1.43 0.78
CA ALA A 187 -25.41 2.70 0.63
C ALA A 187 -25.66 3.67 1.80
N ILE A 188 -26.71 3.47 2.60
CA ILE A 188 -27.06 4.30 3.76
C ILE A 188 -26.85 3.50 5.03
N ARG A 189 -26.23 4.09 6.05
CA ARG A 189 -26.01 3.51 7.38
C ARG A 189 -26.19 4.57 8.44
N PHE A 190 -26.93 4.26 9.51
CA PHE A 190 -27.22 5.19 10.60
C PHE A 190 -27.83 6.53 10.12
N GLY A 191 -28.64 6.51 9.05
CA GLY A 191 -29.21 7.72 8.46
C GLY A 191 -28.17 8.66 7.82
N LEU A 192 -27.03 8.13 7.38
CA LEU A 192 -25.99 8.85 6.64
C LEU A 192 -25.56 8.05 5.41
N MET A 193 -25.17 8.74 4.34
CA MET A 193 -24.64 8.08 3.13
C MET A 193 -23.21 7.63 3.37
N ARG A 194 -22.87 6.41 2.97
CA ARG A 194 -21.49 5.91 3.00
C ARG A 194 -20.67 6.62 1.92
N VAL A 195 -19.69 7.42 2.35
CA VAL A 195 -18.91 8.25 1.42
C VAL A 195 -17.95 7.40 0.60
N GLN A 196 -17.97 7.58 -0.73
CA GLN A 196 -16.97 7.05 -1.65
C GLN A 196 -16.12 8.13 -2.34
N ALA A 197 -16.61 9.37 -2.44
CA ALA A 197 -15.94 10.48 -3.10
C ALA A 197 -15.45 10.11 -4.52
N SER A 198 -14.15 10.24 -4.81
CA SER A 198 -13.57 9.90 -6.12
C SER A 198 -13.35 8.40 -6.35
N PHE A 199 -13.46 7.57 -5.31
CA PHE A 199 -13.21 6.13 -5.39
C PHE A 199 -14.47 5.35 -5.75
N ASP A 200 -14.28 4.15 -6.29
CA ASP A 200 -15.38 3.31 -6.83
C ASP A 200 -16.36 2.81 -5.78
N HIS A 201 -15.97 2.77 -4.51
CA HIS A 201 -16.83 2.32 -3.43
C HIS A 201 -16.39 2.87 -2.07
N ALA A 202 -17.32 3.01 -1.13
CA ALA A 202 -17.04 3.58 0.19
C ALA A 202 -15.98 2.79 0.97
N VAL A 203 -15.97 1.46 0.84
CA VAL A 203 -14.94 0.62 1.50
C VAL A 203 -13.54 0.92 0.98
N LEU A 204 -13.41 1.26 -0.31
CA LEU A 204 -12.15 1.61 -0.94
C LEU A 204 -11.68 2.99 -0.48
N PHE A 205 -12.58 3.97 -0.44
CA PHE A 205 -12.28 5.29 0.13
C PHE A 205 -11.77 5.16 1.58
N GLY A 206 -12.47 4.41 2.42
CA GLY A 206 -12.05 4.17 3.80
C GLY A 206 -10.71 3.44 3.93
N LEU A 207 -10.43 2.43 3.08
CA LEU A 207 -9.11 1.79 3.00
C LEU A 207 -8.01 2.83 2.74
N ILE A 208 -8.19 3.66 1.71
CA ILE A 208 -7.19 4.63 1.28
C ILE A 208 -6.93 5.66 2.39
N CYS A 209 -7.99 6.21 2.98
CA CYS A 209 -7.89 7.10 4.14
C CYS A 209 -7.14 6.45 5.31
N SER A 210 -7.42 5.17 5.59
CA SER A 210 -6.84 4.45 6.73
C SER A 210 -5.32 4.26 6.59
N ILE A 211 -4.78 4.15 5.38
CA ILE A 211 -3.32 4.08 5.13
C ILE A 211 -2.63 5.33 5.67
N GLY A 212 -3.31 6.48 5.65
CA GLY A 212 -2.81 7.72 6.23
C GLY A 212 -2.58 7.66 7.74
N PHE A 213 -3.35 6.85 8.49
CA PHE A 213 -3.43 6.95 9.94
C PHE A 213 -2.09 6.71 10.64
N ALA A 214 -1.52 5.50 10.57
CA ALA A 214 -0.23 5.21 11.19
C ALA A 214 0.92 5.99 10.53
N ASN A 215 0.87 6.20 9.21
CA ASN A 215 1.91 6.93 8.52
C ASN A 215 2.05 8.36 9.01
N LEU A 216 0.95 9.12 9.08
CA LEU A 216 0.96 10.51 9.54
C LEU A 216 1.33 10.62 11.02
N PHE A 217 0.94 9.64 11.83
CA PHE A 217 1.32 9.57 13.24
C PHE A 217 2.83 9.47 13.45
N TYR A 218 3.54 8.71 12.61
CA TYR A 218 5.00 8.57 12.72
C TYR A 218 5.80 9.57 11.88
N ILE A 219 5.28 10.04 10.74
CA ILE A 219 5.91 11.09 9.92
C ILE A 219 6.12 12.37 10.73
N TYR A 220 5.13 12.75 11.53
CA TYR A 220 5.14 13.96 12.34
C TYR A 220 5.50 13.69 13.82
N HIS A 221 6.21 12.60 14.12
CA HIS A 221 6.50 12.17 15.49
C HIS A 221 7.08 13.28 16.40
N GLY A 222 7.89 14.20 15.87
CA GLY A 222 8.49 15.32 16.60
C GLY A 222 7.61 16.57 16.74
N LYS A 223 6.38 16.59 16.22
CA LYS A 223 5.47 17.75 16.22
C LYS A 223 4.09 17.35 16.73
N PHE A 224 3.90 17.31 18.06
CA PHE A 224 2.70 16.78 18.71
C PHE A 224 1.38 17.27 18.09
N PHE A 225 1.18 18.60 17.97
CA PHE A 225 -0.07 19.14 17.42
C PHE A 225 -0.31 18.70 15.97
N ARG A 226 0.70 18.76 15.10
CA ARG A 226 0.59 18.32 13.69
C ARG A 226 0.37 16.82 13.58
N ARG A 227 1.01 16.06 14.45
CA ARG A 227 0.86 14.61 14.54
C ARG A 227 -0.57 14.23 14.86
N MET A 228 -1.13 14.80 15.93
CA MET A 228 -2.49 14.51 16.36
C MET A 228 -3.51 15.02 15.34
N SER A 229 -3.34 16.24 14.81
CA SER A 229 -4.29 16.81 13.86
C SER A 229 -4.35 16.03 12.54
N TYR A 230 -3.21 15.71 11.93
CA TYR A 230 -3.18 14.97 10.67
C TYR A 230 -3.59 13.50 10.82
N THR A 231 -3.20 12.85 11.93
CA THR A 231 -3.65 11.48 12.23
C THR A 231 -5.16 11.45 12.48
N GLY A 232 -5.66 12.37 13.31
CA GLY A 232 -7.08 12.53 13.59
C GLY A 232 -7.89 12.86 12.33
N PHE A 233 -7.35 13.70 11.44
CA PHE A 233 -7.97 14.00 10.16
C PHE A 233 -8.07 12.77 9.24
N ALA A 234 -7.00 11.98 9.10
CA ALA A 234 -7.05 10.73 8.33
C ALA A 234 -8.02 9.71 8.95
N GLY A 235 -8.06 9.63 10.29
CA GLY A 235 -9.03 8.82 11.03
C GLY A 235 -10.46 9.27 10.74
N PHE A 236 -10.75 10.57 10.85
CA PHE A 236 -12.05 11.15 10.53
C PHE A 236 -12.48 10.85 9.09
N MET A 237 -11.60 11.09 8.11
CA MET A 237 -11.86 10.76 6.70
C MET A 237 -12.13 9.26 6.49
N THR A 238 -11.49 8.38 7.27
CA THR A 238 -11.75 6.94 7.24
C THR A 238 -13.14 6.60 7.80
N LEU A 239 -13.59 7.28 8.86
CA LEU A 239 -14.90 7.07 9.47
C LEU A 239 -16.05 7.53 8.56
N LEU A 240 -15.84 8.53 7.70
CA LEU A 240 -16.83 8.98 6.71
C LEU A 240 -17.26 7.87 5.71
N ALA A 241 -16.43 6.83 5.53
CA ALA A 241 -16.80 5.66 4.72
C ALA A 241 -17.93 4.82 5.34
N ILE A 242 -18.19 5.00 6.65
CA ILE A 242 -19.13 4.22 7.48
C ILE A 242 -19.05 2.72 7.14
N SER A 243 -17.82 2.19 7.22
CA SER A 243 -17.50 0.83 6.83
C SER A 243 -16.83 0.09 7.97
N SER A 244 -17.39 -1.07 8.36
CA SER A 244 -16.84 -1.95 9.40
C SER A 244 -15.40 -2.33 9.12
N SER A 245 -15.07 -2.61 7.85
CA SER A 245 -13.73 -2.98 7.43
C SER A 245 -12.73 -1.82 7.63
N SER A 246 -13.10 -0.61 7.23
CA SER A 246 -12.27 0.59 7.40
C SER A 246 -12.09 0.97 8.87
N MET A 247 -13.13 0.79 9.68
CA MET A 247 -13.07 0.97 11.14
C MET A 247 -12.16 -0.07 11.80
N LEU A 248 -12.25 -1.34 11.38
CA LEU A 248 -11.36 -2.39 11.85
C LEU A 248 -9.89 -2.06 11.55
N ALA A 249 -9.59 -1.50 10.37
CA ALA A 249 -8.23 -1.06 10.06
C ALA A 249 -7.74 0.05 11.00
N LEU A 250 -8.60 0.99 11.43
CA LEU A 250 -8.23 1.96 12.46
C LEU A 250 -7.99 1.28 13.81
N VAL A 251 -8.86 0.36 14.22
CA VAL A 251 -8.70 -0.38 15.49
C VAL A 251 -7.38 -1.14 15.51
N ILE A 252 -7.04 -1.84 14.43
CA ILE A 252 -5.76 -2.55 14.30
C ILE A 252 -4.59 -1.56 14.40
N GLN A 253 -4.64 -0.43 13.67
CA GLN A 253 -3.55 0.55 13.70
C GLN A 253 -3.40 1.22 15.07
N VAL A 254 -4.50 1.62 15.71
CA VAL A 254 -4.50 2.17 17.08
C VAL A 254 -3.94 1.14 18.05
N GLY A 255 -4.38 -0.12 17.95
CA GLY A 255 -3.90 -1.23 18.76
C GLY A 255 -2.40 -1.46 18.60
N LEU A 256 -1.89 -1.55 17.36
CA LEU A 256 -0.47 -1.74 17.08
C LEU A 256 0.39 -0.53 17.49
N ILE A 257 -0.12 0.69 17.34
CA ILE A 257 0.54 1.90 17.82
C ILE A 257 0.63 1.88 19.35
N GLY A 258 -0.48 1.62 20.04
CA GLY A 258 -0.54 1.52 21.50
C GLY A 258 0.37 0.42 22.02
N TYR A 259 0.33 -0.75 21.38
CA TYR A 259 1.19 -1.89 21.65
C TYR A 259 2.68 -1.52 21.57
N GLU A 260 3.07 -0.85 20.48
CA GLU A 260 4.45 -0.40 20.29
C GLU A 260 4.86 0.65 21.34
N ILE A 261 3.96 1.53 21.77
CA ILE A 261 4.26 2.55 22.79
C ILE A 261 4.45 1.91 24.17
N VAL A 262 3.52 1.03 24.57
CA VAL A 262 3.50 0.42 25.91
C VAL A 262 4.64 -0.57 26.08
N LEU A 263 4.82 -1.48 25.12
CA LEU A 263 5.82 -2.56 25.23
C LEU A 263 7.13 -2.22 24.53
N ARG A 264 7.40 -0.94 24.23
CA ARG A 264 8.58 -0.49 23.46
C ARG A 264 9.91 -1.05 23.98
N ARG A 265 10.02 -1.24 25.31
CA ARG A 265 11.23 -1.68 26.02
C ARG A 265 11.35 -3.21 26.13
N LEU A 266 10.30 -3.96 25.81
CA LEU A 266 10.33 -5.42 25.88
C LEU A 266 10.90 -6.00 24.60
N TRP A 267 11.97 -6.78 24.74
CA TRP A 267 12.62 -7.47 23.63
C TRP A 267 11.72 -8.55 23.01
N ALA A 268 10.89 -9.21 23.83
CA ALA A 268 9.98 -10.28 23.42
C ALA A 268 8.60 -9.79 22.93
N LYS A 269 8.37 -8.48 22.77
CA LYS A 269 7.04 -7.93 22.44
C LYS A 269 6.39 -8.61 21.23
N TRP A 270 7.08 -8.78 20.11
CA TRP A 270 6.42 -9.41 18.94
C TRP A 270 6.03 -10.87 19.17
N PHE A 271 6.74 -11.62 20.03
CA PHE A 271 6.32 -12.95 20.46
C PHE A 271 5.11 -12.89 21.39
N LEU A 272 5.04 -11.90 22.29
CA LEU A 272 3.87 -11.67 23.13
C LEU A 272 2.64 -11.29 22.30
N LEU A 273 2.80 -10.49 21.24
CA LEU A 273 1.71 -10.18 20.33
C LEU A 273 1.21 -11.44 19.60
N GLY A 274 2.13 -12.22 19.03
CA GLY A 274 1.79 -13.47 18.36
C GLY A 274 1.11 -14.47 19.30
N GLY A 275 1.67 -14.63 20.51
CA GLY A 275 1.09 -15.46 21.55
C GLY A 275 -0.28 -14.97 22.02
N ALA A 276 -0.47 -13.67 22.20
CA ALA A 276 -1.76 -13.09 22.60
C ALA A 276 -2.83 -13.25 21.51
N VAL A 277 -2.46 -13.11 20.23
CA VAL A 277 -3.38 -13.37 19.12
C VAL A 277 -3.77 -14.84 19.09
N ILE A 278 -2.81 -15.77 19.12
CA ILE A 278 -3.10 -17.21 19.12
C ILE A 278 -3.94 -17.59 20.34
N PHE A 279 -3.57 -17.10 21.53
CA PHE A 279 -4.33 -17.32 22.76
C PHE A 279 -5.76 -16.79 22.64
N PHE A 280 -5.95 -15.57 22.14
CA PHE A 280 -7.28 -15.02 21.89
C PHE A 280 -8.08 -15.89 20.92
N LEU A 281 -7.50 -16.30 19.79
CA LEU A 281 -8.17 -17.16 18.81
C LEU A 281 -8.63 -18.49 19.44
N LEU A 282 -7.73 -19.16 20.17
CA LEU A 282 -8.02 -20.44 20.81
C LEU A 282 -9.02 -20.31 21.98
N SER A 283 -8.82 -19.33 22.87
CA SER A 283 -9.72 -19.09 23.99
C SER A 283 -11.12 -18.70 23.54
N PHE A 284 -11.23 -17.96 22.44
CA PHE A 284 -12.52 -17.57 21.88
C PHE A 284 -13.32 -18.80 21.44
N GLU A 285 -12.72 -19.68 20.63
CA GLU A 285 -13.40 -20.88 20.14
C GLU A 285 -13.84 -21.82 21.29
N ILE A 286 -13.03 -21.90 22.35
CA ILE A 286 -13.36 -22.72 23.53
C ILE A 286 -14.52 -22.11 24.33
N ILE A 287 -14.51 -20.80 24.59
CA ILE A 287 -15.50 -20.12 25.43
C ILE A 287 -16.85 -20.03 24.71
N PHE A 288 -16.84 -19.65 23.44
CA PHE A 288 -18.06 -19.39 22.68
C PHE A 288 -18.55 -20.61 21.89
N SER A 289 -17.77 -21.70 21.85
CA SER A 289 -18.11 -22.95 21.13
C SER A 289 -18.53 -22.72 19.68
N MET A 290 -18.03 -21.64 19.07
CA MET A 290 -18.28 -21.24 17.70
C MET A 290 -17.02 -20.56 17.13
N SER A 291 -16.86 -20.61 15.81
CA SER A 291 -15.72 -19.93 15.20
C SER A 291 -15.86 -18.41 15.34
N ILE A 292 -14.74 -17.70 15.40
CA ILE A 292 -14.73 -16.22 15.40
C ILE A 292 -15.44 -15.67 14.16
N GLY A 293 -15.35 -16.38 13.03
CA GLY A 293 -16.05 -16.02 11.80
C GLY A 293 -17.57 -16.03 11.97
N ASP A 294 -18.09 -17.07 12.61
CA ASP A 294 -19.52 -17.22 12.88
C ASP A 294 -20.00 -16.17 13.90
N TYR A 295 -19.25 -15.96 14.98
CA TYR A 295 -19.59 -14.94 15.98
C TYR A 295 -19.58 -13.52 15.41
N ILE A 296 -18.59 -13.17 14.58
CA ILE A 296 -18.59 -11.88 13.90
C ILE A 296 -19.81 -11.78 12.97
N ALA A 297 -20.21 -12.89 12.35
CA ALA A 297 -21.32 -12.90 11.43
C ALA A 297 -22.68 -12.76 12.10
N THR A 298 -22.85 -13.33 13.28
CA THR A 298 -24.12 -13.30 14.02
C THR A 298 -24.22 -12.12 14.99
N GLU A 299 -23.13 -11.75 15.67
CA GLU A 299 -23.18 -10.81 16.81
C GLU A 299 -22.49 -9.46 16.58
N LEU A 300 -21.43 -9.41 15.76
CA LEU A 300 -20.56 -8.21 15.67
C LEU A 300 -20.69 -7.42 14.36
N ALA A 301 -21.23 -8.03 13.31
CA ALA A 301 -21.35 -7.38 12.02
C ALA A 301 -22.42 -6.28 12.08
N LEU A 302 -22.07 -5.08 11.59
CA LEU A 302 -23.04 -3.98 11.40
C LEU A 302 -24.23 -4.37 10.50
N ASN A 303 -24.13 -5.51 9.79
CA ASN A 303 -25.21 -6.12 9.03
C ASN A 303 -24.97 -7.64 8.95
N GLN A 304 -25.83 -8.42 9.63
CA GLN A 304 -25.81 -9.88 9.67
C GLN A 304 -25.90 -10.52 8.27
N ALA A 305 -26.81 -10.04 7.42
CA ALA A 305 -26.93 -10.51 6.03
C ALA A 305 -25.63 -10.29 5.25
N GLY A 306 -24.90 -9.21 5.55
CA GLY A 306 -23.60 -8.94 4.93
C GLY A 306 -22.50 -9.91 5.36
N ALA A 307 -22.60 -10.51 6.54
CA ALA A 307 -21.61 -11.45 7.02
C ALA A 307 -21.88 -12.88 6.55
N GLU A 308 -23.15 -13.31 6.54
CA GLU A 308 -23.57 -14.55 5.88
C GLU A 308 -23.16 -14.56 4.40
N THR A 309 -23.26 -13.41 3.73
CA THR A 309 -22.79 -13.23 2.34
C THR A 309 -21.30 -13.54 2.17
N ARG A 310 -20.46 -13.17 3.14
CA ARG A 310 -19.02 -13.43 3.07
C ARG A 310 -18.69 -14.90 3.27
N LEU A 311 -19.41 -15.61 4.15
CA LEU A 311 -19.21 -17.04 4.35
C LEU A 311 -19.55 -17.83 3.08
N ASP A 312 -20.66 -17.49 2.43
CA ASP A 312 -21.01 -18.10 1.14
C ASP A 312 -19.98 -17.78 0.05
N GLN A 313 -19.55 -16.52 -0.06
CA GLN A 313 -18.50 -16.14 -1.01
C GLN A 313 -17.22 -16.95 -0.79
N ILE A 314 -16.80 -17.18 0.46
CA ILE A 314 -15.64 -18.02 0.78
C ILE A 314 -15.90 -19.46 0.34
N TYR A 315 -17.03 -20.05 0.74
CA TYR A 315 -17.35 -21.44 0.43
C TYR A 315 -17.41 -21.72 -1.08
N TYR A 316 -18.18 -20.92 -1.83
CA TYR A 316 -18.29 -21.10 -3.28
C TYR A 316 -17.01 -20.66 -4.01
N GLY A 317 -16.31 -19.63 -3.52
CA GLY A 317 -15.04 -19.21 -4.08
C GLY A 317 -13.97 -20.30 -3.97
N LEU A 318 -13.87 -20.98 -2.83
CA LEU A 318 -12.95 -22.11 -2.66
C LEU A 318 -13.29 -23.28 -3.59
N LYS A 319 -14.58 -23.53 -3.87
CA LYS A 319 -14.98 -24.54 -4.88
C LYS A 319 -14.51 -24.15 -6.29
N GLU A 320 -14.60 -22.88 -6.66
CA GLU A 320 -14.09 -22.41 -7.95
C GLU A 320 -12.57 -22.52 -8.04
N VAL A 321 -11.85 -22.17 -6.96
CA VAL A 321 -10.39 -22.36 -6.89
C VAL A 321 -10.01 -23.84 -7.02
N TYR A 322 -10.78 -24.74 -6.40
CA TYR A 322 -10.55 -26.18 -6.52
C TYR A 322 -10.77 -26.69 -7.95
N ARG A 323 -11.78 -26.16 -8.67
CA ARG A 323 -12.08 -26.53 -10.06
C ARG A 323 -11.07 -25.96 -11.06
N TYR A 324 -10.63 -24.72 -10.86
CA TYR A 324 -9.77 -23.99 -11.79
C TYR A 324 -8.51 -23.43 -11.12
N PRO A 325 -7.63 -24.30 -10.57
CA PRO A 325 -6.56 -23.86 -9.67
C PRO A 325 -5.44 -23.06 -10.35
N VAL A 326 -5.22 -23.22 -11.66
CA VAL A 326 -4.04 -22.66 -12.34
C VAL A 326 -4.30 -21.28 -12.94
N PHE A 327 -5.33 -21.15 -13.78
CA PHE A 327 -5.66 -19.90 -14.48
C PHE A 327 -6.92 -19.22 -13.93
N GLY A 328 -7.60 -19.83 -12.96
CA GLY A 328 -8.91 -19.35 -12.51
C GLY A 328 -9.91 -19.30 -13.66
N ILE A 329 -11.00 -18.56 -13.45
CA ILE A 329 -12.10 -18.43 -14.41
C ILE A 329 -12.04 -17.15 -15.26
N GLY A 330 -11.04 -16.28 -15.06
CA GLY A 330 -10.98 -14.97 -15.72
C GLY A 330 -12.24 -14.14 -15.43
N LEU A 331 -12.79 -13.48 -16.44
CA LEU A 331 -14.04 -12.71 -16.35
C LEU A 331 -15.32 -13.55 -16.43
N ASN A 332 -15.25 -14.88 -16.50
CA ASN A 332 -16.44 -15.73 -16.52
C ASN A 332 -17.23 -15.61 -15.21
N THR A 333 -18.53 -15.89 -15.26
CA THR A 333 -19.39 -15.89 -14.07
C THR A 333 -19.05 -17.08 -13.18
N PRO A 334 -18.72 -16.87 -11.89
CA PRO A 334 -18.48 -17.98 -10.96
C PRO A 334 -19.75 -18.81 -10.75
N ALA A 335 -19.62 -20.12 -10.51
CA ALA A 335 -20.77 -20.98 -10.26
C ALA A 335 -21.33 -20.74 -8.83
N LEU A 336 -22.12 -19.67 -8.72
CA LEU A 336 -22.77 -19.22 -7.49
C LEU A 336 -24.28 -19.52 -7.56
N PRO A 337 -24.94 -19.72 -6.41
CA PRO A 337 -26.39 -19.80 -6.37
C PRO A 337 -27.04 -18.54 -6.93
N PHE A 338 -28.23 -18.66 -7.53
CA PHE A 338 -28.89 -17.56 -8.26
C PHE A 338 -29.19 -16.33 -7.39
N TRP A 339 -29.25 -16.47 -6.07
CA TRP A 339 -29.48 -15.38 -5.11
C TRP A 339 -28.20 -14.68 -4.64
N ARG A 340 -27.03 -15.08 -5.15
CA ARG A 340 -25.72 -14.52 -4.78
C ARG A 340 -25.14 -13.66 -5.90
N SER A 341 -24.54 -12.53 -5.50
CA SER A 341 -23.75 -11.69 -6.40
C SER A 341 -22.41 -12.36 -6.73
N ASP A 342 -21.92 -12.11 -7.94
CA ASP A 342 -20.65 -12.56 -8.50
C ASP A 342 -19.41 -11.79 -7.99
N ILE A 343 -19.62 -10.88 -7.04
CA ILE A 343 -18.57 -10.10 -6.39
C ILE A 343 -18.09 -10.83 -5.14
N PHE A 344 -16.77 -11.06 -5.03
CA PHE A 344 -16.15 -11.63 -3.85
C PHE A 344 -15.54 -10.52 -2.98
N ASP A 345 -16.03 -10.35 -1.75
CA ASP A 345 -15.54 -9.34 -0.80
C ASP A 345 -14.25 -9.76 -0.07
N ASN A 346 -13.27 -10.23 -0.84
CA ASN A 346 -11.97 -10.67 -0.33
C ASN A 346 -10.95 -10.64 -1.48
N PHE A 347 -9.95 -9.76 -1.41
CA PHE A 347 -8.93 -9.59 -2.46
C PHE A 347 -8.14 -10.86 -2.73
N TRP A 348 -7.79 -11.62 -1.69
CA TRP A 348 -7.00 -12.86 -1.82
C TRP A 348 -7.81 -13.94 -2.54
N LEU A 349 -9.04 -14.16 -2.09
CA LEU A 349 -9.95 -15.12 -2.71
C LEU A 349 -10.32 -14.70 -4.13
N TYR A 350 -10.65 -13.42 -4.34
CA TYR A 350 -10.94 -12.88 -5.67
C TYR A 350 -9.78 -13.12 -6.64
N THR A 351 -8.54 -12.90 -6.18
CA THR A 351 -7.34 -13.15 -6.99
C THR A 351 -7.22 -14.63 -7.36
N ALA A 352 -7.45 -15.54 -6.42
CA ALA A 352 -7.38 -16.97 -6.68
C ALA A 352 -8.50 -17.45 -7.62
N VAL A 353 -9.74 -17.00 -7.42
CA VAL A 353 -10.88 -17.38 -8.27
C VAL A 353 -10.68 -16.88 -9.69
N ARG A 354 -10.30 -15.60 -9.86
CA ARG A 354 -10.20 -14.97 -11.18
C ARG A 354 -8.93 -15.34 -11.95
N PHE A 355 -7.80 -15.52 -11.25
CA PHE A 355 -6.48 -15.64 -11.89
C PHE A 355 -5.67 -16.86 -11.43
N GLY A 356 -6.24 -17.72 -10.58
CA GLY A 356 -5.62 -18.94 -10.10
C GLY A 356 -4.68 -18.77 -8.91
N LEU A 357 -4.31 -19.91 -8.31
CA LEU A 357 -3.38 -20.04 -7.21
C LEU A 357 -1.97 -19.48 -7.51
N PRO A 358 -1.40 -19.58 -8.73
CA PRO A 358 -0.10 -18.97 -9.00
C PRO A 358 -0.12 -17.44 -8.84
N SER A 359 -1.14 -16.75 -9.37
CA SER A 359 -1.29 -15.30 -9.17
C SER A 359 -1.43 -14.96 -7.69
N LEU A 360 -2.22 -15.73 -6.93
CA LEU A 360 -2.36 -15.56 -5.48
C LEU A 360 -1.01 -15.76 -4.78
N GLY A 361 -0.29 -16.84 -5.09
CA GLY A 361 0.99 -17.17 -4.48
C GLY A 361 2.04 -16.09 -4.72
N PHE A 362 2.14 -15.58 -5.95
CA PHE A 362 3.07 -14.49 -6.26
C PHE A 362 2.71 -13.19 -5.55
N ILE A 363 1.44 -12.76 -5.55
CA ILE A 363 1.07 -11.50 -4.90
C ILE A 363 1.13 -11.60 -3.37
N ALA A 364 0.65 -12.70 -2.78
CA ALA A 364 0.75 -12.93 -1.33
C ALA A 364 2.22 -13.06 -0.89
N GLY A 365 3.04 -13.76 -1.67
CA GLY A 365 4.49 -13.84 -1.48
C GLY A 365 5.16 -12.47 -1.56
N ALA A 366 4.77 -11.63 -2.52
CA ALA A 366 5.26 -10.26 -2.63
C ALA A 366 4.92 -9.44 -1.38
N PHE A 367 3.65 -9.42 -0.96
CA PHE A 367 3.21 -8.69 0.24
C PHE A 367 3.91 -9.17 1.51
N GLY A 368 4.00 -10.49 1.71
CA GLY A 368 4.67 -11.10 2.85
C GLY A 368 6.16 -10.77 2.88
N LEU A 369 6.87 -11.00 1.77
CA LEU A 369 8.30 -10.73 1.69
C LEU A 369 8.62 -9.25 1.85
N HIS A 370 7.83 -8.37 1.24
CA HIS A 370 7.97 -6.92 1.37
C HIS A 370 7.81 -6.47 2.83
N PHE A 371 6.79 -6.99 3.52
CA PHE A 371 6.58 -6.73 4.94
C PHE A 371 7.78 -7.21 5.77
N LEU A 372 8.27 -8.43 5.53
CA LEU A 372 9.43 -8.98 6.23
C LEU A 372 10.69 -8.13 6.00
N TYR A 373 11.00 -7.77 4.75
CA TYR A 373 12.13 -6.90 4.42
C TYR A 373 12.07 -5.59 5.19
N ILE A 374 10.89 -4.96 5.28
CA ILE A 374 10.73 -3.72 6.03
C ILE A 374 10.91 -3.93 7.54
N VAL A 375 10.29 -4.95 8.13
CA VAL A 375 10.34 -5.17 9.58
C VAL A 375 11.76 -5.50 10.04
N PHE A 376 12.51 -6.26 9.25
CA PHE A 376 13.89 -6.65 9.58
C PHE A 376 14.93 -5.55 9.36
N GLN A 377 14.60 -4.45 8.65
CA GLN A 377 15.54 -3.35 8.54
C GLN A 377 15.80 -2.64 9.87
N ARG A 378 17.09 -2.52 10.19
CA ARG A 378 17.63 -1.78 11.33
C ARG A 378 18.33 -0.51 10.85
N SER A 379 18.22 0.55 11.64
CA SER A 379 18.84 1.83 11.38
C SER A 379 18.91 2.60 12.69
N ASP A 380 20.04 3.25 12.96
CA ASP A 380 20.20 4.12 14.13
C ASP A 380 19.56 5.49 13.91
N ASP A 381 19.29 5.84 12.65
CA ASP A 381 18.49 7.01 12.31
C ASP A 381 17.05 6.85 12.84
N VAL A 382 16.77 7.61 13.89
CA VAL A 382 15.46 7.68 14.57
C VAL A 382 14.37 8.06 13.58
N ASP A 383 14.65 8.99 12.68
CA ASP A 383 13.65 9.50 11.75
C ASP A 383 13.19 8.40 10.79
N TYR A 384 14.16 7.74 10.17
CA TYR A 384 13.91 6.56 9.34
C TYR A 384 13.17 5.46 10.11
N ALA A 385 13.55 5.18 11.36
CA ALA A 385 12.90 4.16 12.17
C ALA A 385 11.42 4.49 12.42
N MET A 386 11.06 5.76 12.61
CA MET A 386 9.67 6.19 12.75
C MET A 386 8.91 6.01 11.44
N LEU A 387 9.43 6.51 10.31
CA LEU A 387 8.80 6.36 9.00
C LEU A 387 8.51 4.90 8.66
N ARG A 388 9.50 4.03 8.91
CA ARG A 388 9.40 2.60 8.69
C ARG A 388 8.33 1.93 9.54
N ARG A 389 8.22 2.33 10.81
CA ARG A 389 7.17 1.82 11.73
C ARG A 389 5.77 2.21 11.26
N GLY A 390 5.59 3.48 10.87
CA GLY A 390 4.32 3.95 10.32
C GLY A 390 3.91 3.16 9.07
N TYR A 391 4.86 2.92 8.17
CA TYR A 391 4.60 2.11 6.98
C TYR A 391 4.27 0.65 7.34
N ALA A 392 5.05 0.01 8.22
CA ALA A 392 4.83 -1.39 8.59
C ALA A 392 3.46 -1.61 9.25
N ILE A 393 3.05 -0.72 10.16
CA ILE A 393 1.75 -0.80 10.83
C ILE A 393 0.61 -0.60 9.82
N ALA A 394 0.70 0.41 8.95
CA ALA A 394 -0.30 0.65 7.92
C ALA A 394 -0.39 -0.50 6.90
N LEU A 395 0.75 -1.07 6.49
CA LEU A 395 0.79 -2.21 5.59
C LEU A 395 0.20 -3.47 6.24
N ALA A 396 0.53 -3.76 7.51
CA ALA A 396 -0.05 -4.89 8.24
C ALA A 396 -1.59 -4.76 8.32
N ALA A 397 -2.09 -3.58 8.69
CA ALA A 397 -3.53 -3.33 8.70
C ALA A 397 -4.15 -3.46 7.31
N THR A 398 -3.46 -3.01 6.26
CA THR A 398 -3.89 -3.15 4.86
C THR A 398 -4.00 -4.61 4.44
N ILE A 399 -2.98 -5.44 4.73
CA ILE A 399 -2.97 -6.88 4.40
C ILE A 399 -4.17 -7.61 5.02
N VAL A 400 -4.48 -7.30 6.28
CA VAL A 400 -5.65 -7.85 6.97
C VAL A 400 -6.94 -7.33 6.34
N LEU A 401 -7.03 -6.01 6.13
CA LEU A 401 -8.22 -5.35 5.61
C LEU A 401 -8.64 -5.89 4.24
N ILE A 402 -7.69 -6.07 3.32
CA ILE A 402 -8.00 -6.56 1.96
C ILE A 402 -8.43 -8.04 1.95
N GLY A 403 -8.28 -8.77 3.06
CA GLY A 403 -8.95 -10.05 3.25
C GLY A 403 -10.47 -9.96 3.45
N SER A 404 -11.02 -8.75 3.61
CA SER A 404 -12.46 -8.51 3.84
C SER A 404 -13.14 -7.60 2.83
N ILE A 405 -12.39 -7.15 1.80
CA ILE A 405 -12.88 -6.31 0.71
C ILE A 405 -12.17 -6.68 -0.61
N PRO A 406 -12.82 -6.50 -1.78
CA PRO A 406 -12.12 -6.56 -3.05
C PRO A 406 -11.32 -5.27 -3.28
N LEU A 407 -10.30 -5.31 -4.15
CA LEU A 407 -9.58 -4.12 -4.61
C LEU A 407 -9.71 -3.99 -6.13
N TRP A 408 -10.07 -2.79 -6.59
CA TRP A 408 -10.11 -2.46 -8.01
C TRP A 408 -9.93 -0.96 -8.24
N GLY A 409 -9.83 -0.58 -9.52
CA GLY A 409 -9.81 0.80 -9.96
C GLY A 409 -8.70 1.64 -9.32
N SER A 410 -9.03 2.89 -9.02
CA SER A 410 -8.07 3.87 -8.48
C SER A 410 -7.49 3.45 -7.12
N ALA A 411 -8.26 2.71 -6.31
CA ALA A 411 -7.78 2.26 -5.00
C ALA A 411 -6.71 1.17 -5.13
N LEU A 412 -6.89 0.21 -6.03
CA LEU A 412 -5.86 -0.81 -6.29
C LEU A 412 -4.59 -0.17 -6.86
N VAL A 413 -4.73 0.79 -7.77
CA VAL A 413 -3.62 1.60 -8.30
C VAL A 413 -2.88 2.33 -7.19
N PHE A 414 -3.59 2.99 -6.27
CA PHE A 414 -2.95 3.62 -5.11
C PHE A 414 -2.23 2.61 -4.21
N VAL A 415 -2.86 1.47 -3.90
CA VAL A 415 -2.24 0.44 -3.05
C VAL A 415 -0.95 -0.08 -3.68
N MET A 416 -0.92 -0.32 -5.00
CA MET A 416 0.30 -0.73 -5.70
C MET A 416 1.38 0.36 -5.67
N ALA A 417 1.01 1.63 -5.87
CA ALA A 417 1.94 2.74 -5.74
C ALA A 417 2.49 2.91 -4.32
N TYR A 418 1.63 2.77 -3.30
CA TYR A 418 2.03 2.78 -1.90
C TYR A 418 2.97 1.60 -1.59
N PHE A 419 2.66 0.41 -2.11
CA PHE A 419 3.48 -0.80 -1.97
C PHE A 419 4.87 -0.61 -2.58
N GLY A 420 4.96 -0.06 -3.80
CA GLY A 420 6.23 0.30 -4.42
C GLY A 420 7.00 1.36 -3.63
N ALA A 421 6.28 2.34 -3.08
CA ALA A 421 6.84 3.40 -2.25
C ALA A 421 7.40 2.93 -0.91
N GLY A 422 7.16 1.69 -0.49
CA GLY A 422 7.83 1.09 0.68
C GLY A 422 9.21 0.52 0.38
N ALA A 423 9.58 0.32 -0.88
CA ALA A 423 10.81 -0.39 -1.22
C ALA A 423 12.09 0.34 -0.77
N TRP A 424 12.07 1.68 -0.72
CA TRP A 424 13.22 2.49 -0.29
C TRP A 424 13.71 2.17 1.13
N PHE A 425 12.89 1.54 1.98
CA PHE A 425 13.33 1.10 3.31
C PHE A 425 14.47 0.06 3.20
N TYR A 426 14.38 -0.92 2.31
CA TYR A 426 15.40 -1.98 2.20
C TYR A 426 16.40 -1.77 1.06
N ASP A 427 16.21 -0.74 0.23
CA ASP A 427 17.03 -0.45 -0.96
C ASP A 427 18.34 0.32 -0.70
N ARG A 428 18.84 0.32 0.54
CA ARG A 428 19.99 1.17 0.91
C ARG A 428 21.32 0.67 0.29
N PRO A 429 22.20 1.59 -0.17
CA PRO A 429 23.54 1.22 -0.61
C PRO A 429 24.34 0.53 0.51
N ARG A 430 24.98 -0.60 0.17
CA ARG A 430 25.80 -1.42 1.10
C ARG A 430 26.94 -0.65 1.77
N SER A 431 27.40 0.49 1.23
CA SER A 431 28.50 1.27 1.80
C SER A 431 28.25 1.78 3.23
N ALA A 432 26.98 1.95 3.64
CA ALA A 432 26.64 2.31 5.02
C ALA A 432 26.71 1.13 6.02
N LEU A 433 26.71 -0.10 5.52
CA LEU A 433 26.83 -1.34 6.30
C LEU A 433 28.28 -1.83 6.36
N ASP A 434 29.03 -1.72 5.25
CA ASP A 434 30.42 -2.19 5.17
C ASP A 434 31.40 -1.29 5.95
N GLY A 435 31.11 0.01 6.10
CA GLY A 435 31.89 0.91 6.95
C GLY A 435 31.80 0.61 8.45
N ARG A 436 30.90 -0.29 8.87
CA ARG A 436 30.75 -0.75 10.27
C ARG A 436 31.44 -2.08 10.55
N LEU A 437 31.85 -2.82 9.52
CA LEU A 437 32.61 -4.07 9.62
C LEU A 437 34.13 -3.86 9.48
N ALA A 438 34.57 -2.66 9.11
CA ALA A 438 35.97 -2.28 9.24
C ALA A 438 36.29 -2.06 10.72
N ALA A 439 36.77 -3.13 11.37
CA ALA A 439 37.42 -3.02 12.68
C ALA A 439 38.49 -1.92 12.63
N PRO A 440 38.65 -1.10 13.68
CA PRO A 440 39.76 -0.16 13.73
C PRO A 440 41.08 -0.92 13.53
N PRO A 441 42.07 -0.37 12.81
CA PRO A 441 43.35 -1.04 12.65
C PRO A 441 43.92 -1.31 14.03
N ARG A 442 44.16 -2.57 14.37
CA ARG A 442 44.92 -2.93 15.57
C ARG A 442 46.29 -2.24 15.43
N GLU A 443 46.55 -1.25 16.27
CA GLU A 443 47.90 -0.73 16.46
C GLU A 443 48.80 -1.92 16.84
N ARG A 444 49.65 -2.34 15.90
CA ARG A 444 50.75 -3.25 16.21
C ARG A 444 51.71 -2.49 17.09
N GLY A 445 51.75 -2.87 18.37
CA GLY A 445 52.76 -2.41 19.32
C GLY A 445 54.16 -2.59 18.73
N ARG A 446 54.98 -1.55 18.87
CA ARG A 446 56.41 -1.61 18.61
C ARG A 446 57.07 -2.48 19.69
N PRO A 447 57.94 -3.44 19.32
CA PRO A 447 58.82 -4.07 20.30
C PRO A 447 59.93 -3.09 20.70
N ALA A 448 60.25 -3.08 21.99
CA ALA A 448 61.50 -2.57 22.53
C ALA A 448 62.60 -3.62 22.39
#